data_AF-A0A3M7BTA8-F1
#
_entry.id   AF-A0A3M7BTA8-F1
#
_cell.length_a   1.000
_cell.length_b   1.000
_cell.length_c   1.000
_cell.angle_alpha   90.00
_cell.angle_beta   90.00
_cell.angle_gamma   90.00
#
_symmetry.space_group_name_H-M   'P 1'
#
loop_
_entity.id
_entity.type
_entity.pdbx_description
1 polymer ?
#
loop_
_entity_poly.entity_id
_entity_poly.type
_entity_poly.pdbx_seq_one_letter_code
_entity_poly.pdbx_strand_id
1 'polypeptide(L)'
;MNRSLILVIFISAVLAQQSNISAQDGTVFALKYGYPLLGFERLAQPLIQSVGANNIFHRREPPNADFRDVVRPNVDTIYSTAIYDLSHNDVLLTVPLVPDDQYALFSFYDPYGNNFASVRAESGYSSGLYKLTSREDDETSEVETNEDRVYQDSIISPTTYGILLVRWLLNSTNLNDIHDYQDSTYVYSLNNSLASESRPHLSDLPQPNSSASSAENVLNLVAAFAAIDEPLVASDSEHVNSNLAAAGISEGSWTPPDDVDLEQANTSAKASAIGAAADQAVVLNNGWSQPSPDLMGLYGTNYAFRMAVASRGYLALQKEFALYPSWANGSGVALAGNTFHLGRDESILYTFSGKPPLNANGFWSLTGYEGDYLIPNPQDVYALGDRSNISYPDGSRVYGSDAQSQSNDSRMDEQFQILVQPADVVPPANWTSNWLPGPVGGGDMSALLRWYSAQESLVNGSYVYPVVTRQSAFRNKNSTSARGNDTVTMTGANSTSTCTGSANAGCPRATATSAVPYTGLATQYCPSLLLSSTLLATIIFYITM
;
A
#
# COMPACT_ATOMS: atom_id res chain seq x y z
N MET A 1 -5.51 -19.20 61.93
CA MET A 1 -5.66 -19.87 60.62
C MET A 1 -4.73 -19.16 59.65
N ASN A 2 -3.58 -19.78 59.35
CA ASN A 2 -2.61 -19.30 58.37
C ASN A 2 -3.22 -19.38 56.97
N ARG A 3 -3.28 -18.26 56.24
CA ARG A 3 -3.44 -18.29 54.78
C ARG A 3 -2.10 -17.90 54.18
N SER A 4 -1.43 -18.92 53.65
CA SER A 4 -0.20 -18.78 52.87
C SER A 4 -0.48 -17.94 51.63
N LEU A 5 0.27 -16.86 51.47
CA LEU A 5 0.36 -16.07 50.26
C LEU A 5 1.21 -16.89 49.27
N ILE A 6 0.59 -17.45 48.23
CA ILE A 6 1.32 -18.07 47.12
C ILE A 6 1.70 -16.92 46.18
N LEU A 7 2.94 -16.46 46.32
CA LEU A 7 3.59 -15.59 45.35
C LEU A 7 3.97 -16.47 44.16
N VAL A 8 3.16 -16.46 43.09
CA VAL A 8 3.54 -17.07 41.81
C VAL A 8 4.51 -16.11 41.13
N ILE A 9 5.80 -16.28 41.42
CA ILE A 9 6.85 -15.70 40.58
C ILE A 9 6.87 -16.57 39.33
N PHE A 10 6.39 -16.04 38.19
CA PHE A 10 6.68 -16.60 36.88
C PHE A 10 8.19 -16.47 36.63
N ILE A 11 8.96 -17.41 37.15
CA ILE A 11 10.27 -17.72 36.59
C ILE A 11 9.93 -18.53 35.34
N SER A 12 9.93 -17.86 34.19
CA SER A 12 10.05 -18.52 32.89
C SER A 12 11.41 -19.19 32.85
N ALA A 13 11.51 -20.34 33.51
CA ALA A 13 12.61 -21.26 33.32
C ALA A 13 12.48 -21.75 31.89
N VAL A 14 13.31 -21.17 31.03
CA VAL A 14 13.57 -21.63 29.67
C VAL A 14 13.97 -23.10 29.74
N LEU A 15 12.98 -23.99 29.67
CA LEU A 15 13.19 -25.30 29.10
C LEU A 15 13.26 -25.07 27.59
N ALA A 16 14.43 -24.62 27.13
CA ALA A 16 14.78 -24.73 25.74
C ALA A 16 14.68 -26.21 25.38
N GLN A 17 13.57 -26.62 24.75
CA GLN A 17 13.75 -27.51 23.62
C GLN A 17 14.75 -26.78 22.73
N GLN A 18 15.97 -27.30 22.65
CA GLN A 18 16.93 -26.84 21.66
C GLN A 18 16.30 -27.10 20.30
N SER A 19 15.55 -26.13 19.80
CA SER A 19 15.20 -26.04 18.40
C SER A 19 16.53 -26.03 17.66
N ASN A 20 16.80 -27.03 16.82
CA ASN A 20 18.02 -27.13 16.01
C ASN A 20 18.08 -26.07 14.89
N ILE A 21 17.55 -24.86 15.13
CA ILE A 21 17.54 -23.75 14.20
C ILE A 21 18.96 -23.18 14.16
N SER A 22 19.58 -23.16 12.99
CA SER A 22 20.89 -22.54 12.83
C SER A 22 20.78 -21.02 12.97
N ALA A 23 21.86 -20.35 13.40
CA ALA A 23 21.86 -18.89 13.48
C ALA A 23 21.59 -18.22 12.12
N GLN A 24 22.04 -18.86 11.03
CA GLN A 24 21.77 -18.42 9.66
C GLN A 24 20.27 -18.49 9.34
N ASP A 25 19.60 -19.62 9.64
CA ASP A 25 18.17 -19.79 9.36
C ASP A 25 17.31 -18.89 10.24
N GLY A 26 17.67 -18.75 11.52
CA GLY A 26 17.04 -17.80 12.44
C GLY A 26 17.14 -16.36 11.91
N THR A 27 18.32 -15.97 11.42
CA THR A 27 18.52 -14.63 10.82
C THR A 27 17.69 -14.44 9.55
N VAL A 28 17.61 -15.44 8.67
CA VAL A 28 16.72 -15.42 7.49
C VAL A 28 15.26 -15.24 7.90
N PHE A 29 14.82 -15.95 8.94
CA PHE A 29 13.47 -15.80 9.48
C PHE A 29 13.24 -14.39 10.03
N ALA A 30 14.11 -13.89 10.91
CA ALA A 30 14.00 -12.58 11.53
C ALA A 30 13.92 -11.46 10.48
N LEU A 31 14.72 -11.55 9.41
CA LEU A 31 14.69 -10.61 8.29
C LEU A 31 13.35 -10.62 7.56
N LYS A 32 12.74 -11.80 7.31
CA LYS A 32 11.40 -11.89 6.71
C LYS A 32 10.33 -11.35 7.64
N TYR A 33 10.38 -11.75 8.90
CA TYR A 33 9.40 -11.40 9.92
C TYR A 33 9.35 -9.89 10.15
N GLY A 34 10.52 -9.26 10.33
CA GLY A 34 10.68 -7.85 10.67
C GLY A 34 10.74 -6.88 9.50
N TYR A 35 10.86 -7.35 8.24
CA TYR A 35 10.97 -6.46 7.07
C TYR A 35 9.91 -5.33 7.01
N PRO A 36 8.61 -5.59 7.31
CA PRO A 36 7.59 -4.54 7.27
C PRO A 36 7.83 -3.37 8.23
N LEU A 37 8.63 -3.55 9.30
CA LEU A 37 8.97 -2.49 10.24
C LEU A 37 9.78 -1.36 9.58
N LEU A 38 10.50 -1.63 8.48
CA LEU A 38 11.10 -0.55 7.68
C LEU A 38 10.04 0.35 7.05
N GLY A 39 8.90 -0.22 6.63
CA GLY A 39 7.76 0.53 6.10
C GLY A 39 7.08 1.33 7.20
N PHE A 40 6.91 0.72 8.38
CA PHE A 40 6.39 1.40 9.56
C PHE A 40 7.24 2.62 9.92
N GLU A 41 8.55 2.46 10.16
CA GLU A 41 9.40 3.57 10.60
C GLU A 41 9.50 4.70 9.57
N ARG A 42 9.58 4.36 8.28
CA ARG A 42 9.60 5.36 7.20
C ARG A 42 8.34 6.23 7.17
N LEU A 43 7.20 5.66 7.57
CA LEU A 43 5.92 6.38 7.66
C LEU A 43 5.76 7.08 9.01
N ALA A 44 6.06 6.37 10.11
CA ALA A 44 5.75 6.78 11.45
C ALA A 44 6.63 7.94 11.93
N GLN A 45 7.94 7.89 11.69
CA GLN A 45 8.86 8.89 12.24
C GLN A 45 8.58 10.32 11.76
N PRO A 46 8.42 10.59 10.45
CA PRO A 46 8.09 11.94 10.01
C PRO A 46 6.74 12.43 10.56
N LEU A 47 5.76 11.52 10.69
CA LEU A 47 4.44 11.85 11.21
C LEU A 47 4.49 12.19 12.70
N ILE A 48 5.13 11.36 13.52
CA ILE A 48 5.32 11.60 14.96
C ILE A 48 6.07 12.92 15.17
N GLN A 49 7.12 13.20 14.39
CA GLN A 49 7.84 14.47 14.47
C GLN A 49 6.98 15.68 14.08
N SER A 50 6.04 15.50 13.15
CA SER A 50 5.21 16.60 12.63
C SER A 50 3.99 16.93 13.50
N VAL A 51 3.30 15.92 14.03
CA VAL A 51 2.02 16.08 14.75
C VAL A 51 1.97 15.36 16.09
N GLY A 52 2.99 14.56 16.43
CA GLY A 52 3.00 13.69 17.61
C GLY A 52 2.29 12.35 17.39
N ALA A 53 2.58 11.37 18.24
CA ALA A 53 1.76 10.15 18.32
C ALA A 53 0.36 10.51 18.85
N ASN A 54 -0.63 9.66 18.55
CA ASN A 54 -2.04 9.85 18.93
C ASN A 54 -2.65 11.16 18.42
N ASN A 55 -2.14 11.68 17.30
CA ASN A 55 -2.66 12.83 16.58
C ASN A 55 -2.80 12.46 15.10
N ILE A 56 -3.81 13.03 14.43
CA ILE A 56 -4.08 12.75 13.02
C ILE A 56 -3.49 13.83 12.13
N PHE A 57 -2.78 13.39 11.09
CA PHE A 57 -2.30 14.22 10.00
C PHE A 57 -3.23 14.07 8.79
N HIS A 58 -3.67 15.19 8.23
CA HIS A 58 -4.49 15.21 7.03
C HIS A 58 -3.66 15.65 5.83
N ARG A 59 -3.55 14.78 4.82
CA ARG A 59 -3.11 15.22 3.50
C ARG A 59 -4.25 16.02 2.88
N ARG A 60 -3.96 17.27 2.51
CA ARG A 60 -4.95 18.18 1.90
C ARG A 60 -4.93 18.14 0.37
N GLU A 61 -3.79 17.80 -0.21
CA GLU A 61 -3.61 17.80 -1.66
C GLU A 61 -3.60 16.38 -2.24
N PRO A 62 -4.28 16.15 -3.38
CA PRO A 62 -4.18 14.90 -4.12
C PRO A 62 -2.73 14.62 -4.56
N PRO A 63 -2.33 13.33 -4.68
CA PRO A 63 -1.04 13.00 -5.25
C PRO A 63 -1.01 13.29 -6.75
N ASN A 64 0.15 13.73 -7.25
CA ASN A 64 0.42 13.98 -8.66
C ASN A 64 1.73 13.28 -9.10
N ALA A 65 2.19 13.54 -10.32
CA ALA A 65 3.41 12.93 -10.86
C ALA A 65 4.69 13.21 -10.06
N ASP A 66 4.74 14.26 -9.22
CA ASP A 66 5.91 14.61 -8.40
C ASP A 66 5.86 13.98 -7.00
N PHE A 67 4.73 13.35 -6.65
CA PHE A 67 4.52 12.77 -5.33
C PHE A 67 5.39 11.52 -5.13
N ARG A 68 6.21 11.53 -4.07
CA ARG A 68 7.19 10.46 -3.77
C ARG A 68 7.09 9.88 -2.36
N ASP A 69 6.13 10.32 -1.53
CA ASP A 69 6.06 9.88 -0.13
C ASP A 69 5.68 8.39 0.00
N VAL A 70 5.03 7.83 -1.02
CA VAL A 70 4.76 6.38 -1.10
C VAL A 70 5.03 5.85 -2.50
N VAL A 71 5.40 4.58 -2.58
CA VAL A 71 5.43 3.82 -3.83
C VAL A 71 4.01 3.52 -4.29
N ARG A 72 3.82 3.51 -5.60
CA ARG A 72 2.54 3.31 -6.31
C ARG A 72 1.39 4.15 -5.73
N PRO A 73 1.51 5.49 -5.75
CA PRO A 73 0.49 6.38 -5.20
C PRO A 73 -0.92 6.06 -5.67
N ASN A 74 -1.88 6.18 -4.76
CA ASN A 74 -3.29 6.06 -5.10
C ASN A 74 -3.88 7.45 -5.37
N VAL A 75 -4.29 7.72 -6.61
CA VAL A 75 -4.95 8.97 -6.99
C VAL A 75 -6.47 8.94 -6.76
N ASP A 76 -7.01 7.78 -6.38
CA ASP A 76 -8.45 7.61 -6.12
C ASP A 76 -8.87 8.13 -4.75
N THR A 77 -7.92 8.30 -3.82
CA THR A 77 -8.23 8.63 -2.44
C THR A 77 -7.25 9.63 -1.85
N ILE A 78 -7.74 10.51 -0.99
CA ILE A 78 -6.93 11.34 -0.11
C ILE A 78 -6.78 10.62 1.24
N TYR A 79 -5.62 10.79 1.89
CA TYR A 79 -5.31 10.10 3.13
C TYR A 79 -5.34 11.00 4.36
N SER A 80 -5.77 10.42 5.47
CA SER A 80 -5.47 10.93 6.80
C SER A 80 -4.83 9.82 7.62
N THR A 81 -3.76 10.14 8.33
CA THR A 81 -2.93 9.12 8.99
C THR A 81 -2.67 9.54 10.42
N ALA A 82 -2.86 8.62 11.37
CA ALA A 82 -2.38 8.76 12.73
C ALA A 82 -1.49 7.58 13.07
N ILE A 83 -0.38 7.85 13.78
CA ILE A 83 0.39 6.80 14.44
C ILE A 83 -0.12 6.73 15.86
N TYR A 84 -0.66 5.59 16.25
CA TYR A 84 -1.19 5.42 17.60
C TYR A 84 -0.16 4.72 18.50
N ASP A 85 -0.16 5.14 19.76
CA ASP A 85 0.66 4.62 20.85
C ASP A 85 -0.25 4.34 22.05
N LEU A 86 -0.44 3.05 22.34
CA LEU A 86 -1.29 2.53 23.41
C LEU A 86 -0.47 2.11 24.65
N SER A 87 0.83 2.45 24.71
CA SER A 87 1.71 2.06 25.81
C SER A 87 1.25 2.55 27.18
N HIS A 88 0.53 3.67 27.22
CA HIS A 88 0.09 4.31 28.46
C HIS A 88 -1.37 4.79 28.44
N ASN A 89 -1.99 4.90 27.27
CA ASN A 89 -3.32 5.50 27.12
C ASN A 89 -4.12 4.77 26.04
N ASP A 90 -5.41 4.59 26.30
CA ASP A 90 -6.37 4.31 25.22
C ASP A 90 -6.41 5.51 24.26
N VAL A 91 -6.78 5.26 23.01
CA VAL A 91 -6.93 6.29 21.99
C VAL A 91 -8.39 6.42 21.60
N LEU A 92 -8.88 7.65 21.55
CA LEU A 92 -10.20 7.95 21.03
C LEU A 92 -10.10 8.46 19.60
N LEU A 93 -11.04 8.01 18.77
CA LEU A 93 -11.17 8.37 17.37
C LEU A 93 -12.61 8.79 17.08
N THR A 94 -12.83 9.89 16.37
CA THR A 94 -14.15 10.18 15.78
C THR A 94 -14.23 9.70 14.34
N VAL A 95 -15.26 8.94 14.02
CA VAL A 95 -15.67 8.65 12.64
C VAL A 95 -16.81 9.61 12.31
N PRO A 96 -16.62 10.58 11.38
CA PRO A 96 -17.65 11.55 11.05
C PRO A 96 -18.80 10.87 10.28
N LEU A 97 -19.97 11.49 10.34
CA LEU A 97 -21.06 11.15 9.45
C LEU A 97 -20.72 11.61 8.03
N VAL A 98 -20.67 10.68 7.08
CA VAL A 98 -20.48 10.97 5.66
C VAL A 98 -21.71 10.52 4.86
N PRO A 99 -22.02 11.16 3.72
CA PRO A 99 -23.04 10.69 2.79
C PRO A 99 -22.73 9.27 2.28
N ASP A 100 -23.77 8.51 1.92
CA ASP A 100 -23.60 7.11 1.48
C ASP A 100 -22.70 6.97 0.23
N ASP A 101 -22.67 7.98 -0.64
CA ASP A 101 -21.84 8.00 -1.85
C ASP A 101 -20.41 8.51 -1.60
N GLN A 102 -20.09 8.97 -0.39
CA GLN A 102 -18.72 9.27 0.01
C GLN A 102 -18.10 8.04 0.66
N TYR A 103 -17.36 7.25 -0.12
CA TYR A 103 -16.55 6.18 0.45
C TYR A 103 -15.47 6.75 1.37
N ALA A 104 -15.49 6.32 2.63
CA ALA A 104 -14.43 6.56 3.60
C ALA A 104 -14.14 5.30 4.42
N LEU A 105 -12.87 4.89 4.46
CA LEU A 105 -12.44 3.68 5.16
C LEU A 105 -11.36 4.00 6.19
N PHE A 106 -11.65 3.72 7.46
CA PHE A 106 -10.74 3.83 8.60
C PHE A 106 -10.11 2.47 8.83
N SER A 107 -8.86 2.29 8.37
CA SER A 107 -8.15 1.02 8.47
C SER A 107 -7.09 1.09 9.56
N PHE A 108 -7.07 0.08 10.42
CA PHE A 108 -6.13 -0.06 11.53
C PHE A 108 -5.12 -1.15 11.21
N TYR A 109 -3.85 -0.84 11.45
CA TYR A 109 -2.73 -1.71 11.14
C TYR A 109 -1.76 -1.83 12.31
N ASP A 110 -1.26 -3.05 12.53
CA ASP A 110 -0.08 -3.25 13.37
C ASP A 110 1.19 -2.75 12.64
N PRO A 111 2.34 -2.60 13.33
CA PRO A 111 3.59 -2.18 12.70
C PRO A 111 4.06 -3.14 11.60
N TYR A 112 3.68 -4.42 11.68
CA TYR A 112 3.99 -5.43 10.68
C TYR A 112 3.12 -5.35 9.41
N GLY A 113 2.17 -4.43 9.36
CA GLY A 113 1.31 -4.16 8.20
C GLY A 113 0.07 -5.05 8.09
N ASN A 114 -0.32 -5.76 9.16
CA ASN A 114 -1.58 -6.49 9.21
C ASN A 114 -2.75 -5.51 9.43
N ASN A 115 -3.69 -5.44 8.49
CA ASN A 115 -4.95 -4.70 8.62
C ASN A 115 -5.93 -5.47 9.54
N PHE A 116 -5.73 -5.42 10.85
CA PHE A 116 -6.51 -6.23 11.80
C PHE A 116 -7.95 -5.75 12.02
N ALA A 117 -8.24 -4.49 11.72
CA ALA A 117 -9.59 -3.93 11.81
C ALA A 117 -9.80 -2.84 10.75
N SER A 118 -11.05 -2.66 10.30
CA SER A 118 -11.43 -1.59 9.40
C SER A 118 -12.87 -1.18 9.67
N VAL A 119 -13.14 0.12 9.71
CA VAL A 119 -14.48 0.71 9.85
C VAL A 119 -14.76 1.52 8.59
N ARG A 120 -15.80 1.12 7.83
CA ARG A 120 -16.30 1.94 6.73
C ARG A 120 -17.25 2.98 7.33
N ALA A 121 -17.01 4.26 7.06
CA ALA A 121 -17.96 5.29 7.41
C ALA A 121 -19.15 5.16 6.46
N GLU A 122 -20.30 4.80 7.02
CA GLU A 122 -21.58 4.64 6.34
C GLU A 122 -22.63 5.39 7.17
N SER A 123 -23.66 5.94 6.52
CA SER A 123 -24.56 6.85 7.22
C SER A 123 -25.28 6.18 8.41
N GLY A 124 -25.23 6.83 9.57
CA GLY A 124 -26.01 6.53 10.78
C GLY A 124 -25.52 5.37 11.67
N TYR A 125 -24.85 4.35 11.14
CA TYR A 125 -24.49 3.15 11.92
C TYR A 125 -23.04 3.10 12.40
N SER A 126 -22.10 3.68 11.66
CA SER A 126 -20.68 3.66 12.00
C SER A 126 -20.09 5.04 12.32
N SER A 127 -20.88 6.10 12.25
CA SER A 127 -20.46 7.42 12.73
C SER A 127 -20.50 7.47 14.26
N GLY A 128 -19.46 8.02 14.88
CA GLY A 128 -19.43 8.19 16.33
C GLY A 128 -18.03 8.15 16.91
N LEU A 129 -17.95 8.05 18.24
CA LEU A 129 -16.70 7.99 18.98
C LEU A 129 -16.27 6.54 19.19
N TYR A 130 -15.07 6.17 18.75
CA TYR A 130 -14.50 4.84 18.90
C TYR A 130 -13.39 4.88 19.94
N LYS A 131 -13.28 3.81 20.72
CA LYS A 131 -12.16 3.60 21.65
C LYS A 131 -11.22 2.53 21.10
N LEU A 132 -9.96 2.87 20.89
CA LEU A 132 -8.88 1.95 20.55
C LEU A 132 -8.09 1.63 21.83
N THR A 133 -8.01 0.35 22.17
CA THR A 133 -7.30 -0.16 23.36
C THR A 133 -6.31 -1.25 22.96
N SER A 134 -5.26 -1.45 23.75
CA SER A 134 -4.39 -2.62 23.59
C SER A 134 -5.14 -3.88 24.04
N ARG A 135 -4.68 -5.05 23.56
CA ARG A 135 -5.10 -6.35 24.10
C ARG A 135 -4.54 -6.50 25.52
N GLU A 136 -5.40 -6.83 26.49
CA GLU A 136 -4.93 -7.22 27.82
C GLU A 136 -4.35 -8.64 27.77
N ASP A 137 -3.24 -8.87 28.48
CA ASP A 137 -2.47 -10.13 28.45
C ASP A 137 -3.10 -11.28 29.25
N ASP A 138 -4.25 -11.06 29.91
CA ASP A 138 -4.91 -12.10 30.70
C ASP A 138 -6.42 -12.14 30.45
N GLU A 139 -6.99 -13.35 30.37
CA GLU A 139 -8.41 -13.61 30.21
C GLU A 139 -9.20 -13.20 31.47
N THR A 140 -9.32 -11.90 31.73
CA THR A 140 -10.42 -11.35 32.51
C THR A 140 -11.30 -10.51 31.61
N SER A 141 -11.99 -11.19 30.70
CA SER A 141 -13.29 -10.70 30.21
C SER A 141 -14.31 -10.72 31.35
N GLU A 142 -14.09 -9.90 32.37
CA GLU A 142 -15.24 -9.27 33.00
C GLU A 142 -15.73 -8.25 31.98
N VAL A 143 -16.80 -8.62 31.31
CA VAL A 143 -17.61 -7.71 30.52
C VAL A 143 -17.94 -6.54 31.45
N GLU A 144 -17.24 -5.42 31.31
CA GLU A 144 -17.79 -4.13 31.71
C GLU A 144 -19.01 -3.93 30.81
N THR A 145 -20.14 -4.41 31.31
CA THR A 145 -21.43 -4.15 30.71
C THR A 145 -21.62 -2.65 30.72
N ASN A 146 -21.47 -2.05 29.53
CA ASN A 146 -22.07 -0.81 29.05
C ASN A 146 -23.17 -0.25 29.97
N GLU A 147 -22.80 0.46 31.04
CA GLU A 147 -23.79 1.23 31.81
C GLU A 147 -23.90 2.68 31.31
N ASP A 148 -22.93 3.20 30.56
CA ASP A 148 -23.06 4.50 29.89
C ASP A 148 -22.45 4.44 28.47
N ARG A 149 -23.28 4.43 27.42
CA ARG A 149 -22.88 4.34 26.00
C ARG A 149 -22.16 5.62 25.52
N VAL A 150 -20.93 5.85 25.95
CA VAL A 150 -20.10 6.97 25.49
C VAL A 150 -19.49 6.69 24.11
N TYR A 151 -19.24 5.41 23.79
CA TYR A 151 -18.59 5.00 22.54
C TYR A 151 -19.56 4.27 21.60
N GLN A 152 -19.36 4.48 20.30
CA GLN A 152 -20.02 3.75 19.22
C GLN A 152 -19.56 2.28 19.20
N ASP A 153 -18.25 2.05 19.32
CA ASP A 153 -17.65 0.72 19.46
C ASP A 153 -16.23 0.81 20.05
N SER A 154 -15.65 -0.34 20.40
CA SER A 154 -14.25 -0.48 20.79
C SER A 154 -13.46 -1.33 19.80
N ILE A 155 -12.24 -0.92 19.51
CA ILE A 155 -11.30 -1.62 18.64
C ILE A 155 -10.15 -2.09 19.51
N ILE A 156 -9.86 -3.40 19.46
CA ILE A 156 -8.78 -4.01 20.22
C ILE A 156 -7.59 -4.16 19.28
N SER A 157 -6.50 -3.46 19.58
CA SER A 157 -5.25 -3.59 18.84
C SER A 157 -4.49 -4.83 19.30
N PRO A 158 -3.95 -5.65 18.38
CA PRO A 158 -3.11 -6.78 18.73
C PRO A 158 -1.71 -6.37 19.19
N THR A 159 -1.34 -5.09 19.01
CA THR A 159 -0.02 -4.54 19.33
C THR A 159 -0.15 -3.21 20.06
N THR A 160 0.90 -2.84 20.80
CA THR A 160 0.96 -1.58 21.56
C THR A 160 0.94 -0.35 20.65
N TYR A 161 1.57 -0.46 19.48
CA TYR A 161 1.66 0.64 18.51
C TYR A 161 1.00 0.26 17.20
N GLY A 162 0.77 1.24 16.33
CA GLY A 162 0.33 0.98 14.97
C GLY A 162 -0.13 2.22 14.23
N ILE A 163 -0.89 1.98 13.16
CA ILE A 163 -1.29 3.02 12.21
C ILE A 163 -2.80 3.00 12.05
N LEU A 164 -3.43 4.16 12.19
CA LEU A 164 -4.72 4.45 11.58
C LEU A 164 -4.47 5.11 10.22
N LEU A 165 -5.00 4.53 9.16
CA LEU A 165 -5.00 5.11 7.82
C LEU A 165 -6.43 5.22 7.31
N VAL A 166 -6.87 6.46 7.12
CA VAL A 166 -8.18 6.80 6.57
C VAL A 166 -8.06 7.08 5.08
N ARG A 167 -8.91 6.45 4.27
CA ARG A 167 -8.98 6.65 2.82
C ARG A 167 -10.29 7.34 2.46
N TRP A 168 -10.21 8.58 2.00
CA TRP A 168 -11.34 9.38 1.54
C TRP A 168 -11.40 9.32 0.01
N LEU A 169 -12.48 8.79 -0.56
CA LEU A 169 -12.66 8.75 -2.01
C LEU A 169 -12.67 10.16 -2.61
N LEU A 170 -11.82 10.38 -3.61
CA LEU A 170 -11.65 11.64 -4.32
C LEU A 170 -12.34 11.59 -5.69
N ASN A 171 -13.06 12.66 -6.02
CA ASN A 171 -13.56 12.96 -7.35
C ASN A 171 -13.23 14.43 -7.71
N SER A 172 -13.65 14.88 -8.90
CA SER A 172 -13.31 16.20 -9.40
C SER A 172 -13.95 17.38 -8.65
N THR A 173 -14.91 17.14 -7.75
CA THR A 173 -15.73 18.18 -7.11
C THR A 173 -15.77 18.13 -5.58
N ASN A 174 -15.35 17.03 -4.95
CA ASN A 174 -15.56 16.81 -3.51
C ASN A 174 -14.35 17.12 -2.61
N LEU A 175 -13.29 17.78 -3.13
CA LEU A 175 -12.09 18.05 -2.34
C LEU A 175 -12.37 18.86 -1.06
N ASN A 176 -13.23 19.88 -1.17
CA ASN A 176 -13.63 20.68 -0.01
C ASN A 176 -14.48 19.88 0.98
N ASP A 177 -15.38 19.02 0.51
CA ASP A 177 -16.17 18.15 1.38
C ASP A 177 -15.26 17.18 2.16
N ILE A 178 -14.23 16.62 1.49
CA ILE A 178 -13.20 15.81 2.15
C ILE A 178 -12.49 16.61 3.22
N HIS A 179 -12.14 17.88 2.96
CA HIS A 179 -11.50 18.72 3.97
C HIS A 179 -12.40 18.94 5.19
N ASP A 180 -13.71 19.11 4.99
CA ASP A 180 -14.67 19.24 6.09
C ASP A 180 -14.79 17.95 6.92
N TYR A 181 -14.77 16.77 6.27
CA TYR A 181 -14.75 15.47 6.97
C TYR A 181 -13.46 15.24 7.73
N GLN A 182 -12.32 15.62 7.13
CA GLN A 182 -11.02 15.60 7.79
C GLN A 182 -11.02 16.49 9.04
N ASP A 183 -11.52 17.72 8.92
CA ASP A 183 -11.59 18.68 10.04
C ASP A 183 -12.51 18.22 11.17
N SER A 184 -13.42 17.29 10.89
CA SER A 184 -14.34 16.67 11.84
C SER A 184 -13.84 15.32 12.39
N THR A 185 -12.65 14.88 11.96
CA THR A 185 -12.02 13.62 12.37
C THR A 185 -10.91 13.91 13.38
N TYR A 186 -11.05 13.41 14.59
CA TYR A 186 -10.12 13.65 15.69
C TYR A 186 -9.54 12.34 16.20
N VAL A 187 -8.26 12.35 16.53
CA VAL A 187 -7.57 11.30 17.27
C VAL A 187 -6.92 11.95 18.47
N TYR A 188 -7.16 11.43 19.68
CA TYR A 188 -6.54 11.93 20.90
C TYR A 188 -6.45 10.85 21.97
N SER A 189 -5.47 10.99 22.86
CA SER A 189 -5.30 10.09 24.00
C SER A 189 -6.40 10.30 25.05
N LEU A 190 -7.02 9.21 25.47
CA LEU A 190 -7.81 9.16 26.69
C LEU A 190 -6.86 8.85 27.84
N ASN A 191 -6.61 9.85 28.68
CA ASN A 191 -5.80 9.66 29.90
C ASN A 191 -6.49 8.65 30.81
N ASN A 192 -6.11 7.39 30.68
CA ASN A 192 -6.52 6.33 31.57
C ASN A 192 -5.33 6.08 32.50
N SER A 193 -5.48 6.39 33.79
CA SER A 193 -4.43 6.12 34.78
C SER A 193 -4.40 4.64 35.12
N LEU A 194 -4.22 3.77 34.14
CA LEU A 194 -3.80 2.39 34.35
C LEU A 194 -2.29 2.40 34.45
N ALA A 195 -1.80 2.97 35.56
CA ALA A 195 -0.42 2.82 35.99
C ALA A 195 -0.23 1.36 36.42
N SER A 196 -0.08 0.50 35.43
CA SER A 196 0.30 -0.90 35.60
C SER A 196 1.03 -1.33 34.33
N GLU A 197 2.36 -1.31 34.45
CA GLU A 197 3.37 -1.94 33.58
C GLU A 197 4.09 -1.09 32.51
N SER A 198 5.39 -1.38 32.40
CA SER A 198 6.48 -0.54 31.96
C SER A 198 6.75 -0.62 30.45
N ARG A 199 5.76 -0.29 29.62
CA ARG A 199 5.98 -0.23 28.16
C ARG A 199 6.63 1.10 27.78
N PRO A 200 7.69 1.13 26.96
CA PRO A 200 8.29 2.39 26.52
C PRO A 200 7.31 3.19 25.64
N HIS A 201 7.47 4.50 25.55
CA HIS A 201 6.76 5.26 24.51
C HIS A 201 7.31 4.89 23.13
N LEU A 202 6.49 4.98 22.10
CA LEU A 202 6.92 4.75 20.72
C LEU A 202 8.09 5.66 20.31
N SER A 203 8.07 6.91 20.79
CA SER A 203 9.14 7.89 20.56
C SER A 203 10.48 7.52 21.19
N ASP A 204 10.48 6.61 22.17
CA ASP A 204 11.67 6.17 22.87
C ASP A 204 12.32 4.93 22.23
N LEU A 205 11.65 4.31 21.24
CA LEU A 205 12.19 3.13 20.55
C LEU A 205 13.39 3.48 19.66
N PRO A 206 14.34 2.53 19.50
CA PRO A 206 15.49 2.69 18.64
C PRO A 206 15.09 3.08 17.22
N GLN A 207 15.72 4.15 16.73
CA GLN A 207 15.52 4.64 15.38
C GLN A 207 16.43 3.92 14.39
N PRO A 208 15.99 3.71 13.13
CA PRO A 208 16.86 3.17 12.09
C PRO A 208 18.15 3.99 11.97
N ASN A 209 19.29 3.31 12.04
CA ASN A 209 20.60 3.92 11.88
C ASN A 209 20.90 4.11 10.39
N SER A 210 21.07 5.36 9.96
CA SER A 210 21.39 5.70 8.57
C SER A 210 22.74 5.16 8.07
N SER A 211 23.64 4.82 8.98
CA SER A 211 24.94 4.20 8.66
C SER A 211 24.88 2.68 8.62
N ALA A 212 23.81 2.05 9.12
CA ALA A 212 23.61 0.62 9.08
C ALA A 212 22.91 0.20 7.78
N SER A 213 23.14 -1.04 7.35
CA SER A 213 22.41 -1.65 6.24
C SER A 213 20.92 -1.79 6.56
N SER A 214 20.08 -1.95 5.53
CA SER A 214 18.65 -2.24 5.76
C SER A 214 18.41 -3.54 6.52
N ALA A 215 19.30 -4.54 6.38
CA ALA A 215 19.18 -5.81 7.08
C ALA A 215 19.46 -5.65 8.58
N GLU A 216 20.52 -4.92 8.95
CA GLU A 216 20.81 -4.59 10.35
C GLU A 216 19.69 -3.75 10.98
N ASN A 217 19.14 -2.79 10.23
CA ASN A 217 18.01 -1.99 10.71
C ASN A 217 16.77 -2.86 10.98
N VAL A 218 16.47 -3.84 10.11
CA VAL A 218 15.38 -4.80 10.37
C VAL A 218 15.61 -5.58 11.65
N LEU A 219 16.83 -6.09 11.87
CA LEU A 219 17.16 -6.92 13.04
C LEU A 219 17.09 -6.12 14.36
N ASN A 220 17.53 -4.86 14.35
CA ASN A 220 17.38 -3.98 15.50
C ASN A 220 15.91 -3.62 15.78
N LEU A 221 15.13 -3.33 14.73
CA LEU A 221 13.71 -3.01 14.89
C LEU A 221 12.92 -4.20 15.42
N VAL A 222 13.09 -5.40 14.85
CA VAL A 222 12.37 -6.58 15.35
C VAL A 222 12.76 -6.89 16.79
N ALA A 223 14.02 -6.67 17.19
CA ALA A 223 14.43 -6.84 18.58
C ALA A 223 13.67 -5.90 19.53
N ALA A 224 13.55 -4.61 19.17
CA ALA A 224 12.82 -3.63 19.97
C ALA A 224 11.32 -3.93 20.05
N PHE A 225 10.66 -4.24 18.93
CA PHE A 225 9.22 -4.47 18.89
C PHE A 225 8.81 -5.82 19.50
N ALA A 226 9.58 -6.89 19.27
CA ALA A 226 9.27 -8.21 19.82
C ALA A 226 9.50 -8.32 21.35
N ALA A 227 10.15 -7.33 21.97
CA ALA A 227 10.25 -7.25 23.42
C ALA A 227 9.00 -6.62 24.08
N ILE A 228 8.08 -6.08 23.27
CA ILE A 228 6.91 -5.33 23.73
C ILE A 228 5.63 -6.07 23.42
N ASP A 229 5.52 -6.61 22.20
CA ASP A 229 4.32 -7.27 21.71
C ASP A 229 4.61 -8.71 21.30
N GLU A 230 3.71 -9.62 21.66
CA GLU A 230 3.73 -11.01 21.19
C GLU A 230 3.31 -11.10 19.71
N PRO A 231 3.70 -12.19 19.00
CA PRO A 231 3.25 -12.41 17.64
C PRO A 231 1.72 -12.46 17.51
N LEU A 232 1.20 -11.81 16.45
CA LEU A 232 -0.25 -11.76 16.17
C LEU A 232 -0.93 -13.14 16.21
N VAL A 233 -0.27 -14.16 15.66
CA VAL A 233 -0.76 -15.54 15.67
C VAL A 233 -0.22 -16.24 16.92
N ALA A 234 -1.00 -16.21 18.00
CA ALA A 234 -0.59 -16.73 19.31
C ALA A 234 -0.09 -18.19 19.27
N SER A 235 -0.69 -19.04 18.43
CA SER A 235 -0.29 -20.44 18.27
C SER A 235 1.08 -20.64 17.58
N ASP A 236 1.64 -19.60 16.97
CA ASP A 236 2.95 -19.62 16.29
C ASP A 236 4.06 -18.92 17.11
N SER A 237 3.74 -18.43 18.31
CA SER A 237 4.67 -17.62 19.12
C SER A 237 5.97 -18.35 19.47
N GLU A 238 5.89 -19.65 19.81
CA GLU A 238 7.08 -20.46 20.09
C GLU A 238 8.02 -20.57 18.88
N HIS A 239 7.44 -20.73 17.67
CA HIS A 239 8.19 -20.80 16.42
C HIS A 239 8.88 -19.47 16.12
N VAL A 240 8.15 -18.35 16.24
CA VAL A 240 8.71 -17.00 16.06
C VAL A 240 9.83 -16.77 17.05
N ASN A 241 9.56 -16.93 18.35
CA ASN A 241 10.50 -16.60 19.43
C ASN A 241 11.77 -17.45 19.36
N SER A 242 11.66 -18.73 18.98
CA SER A 242 12.82 -19.61 18.79
C SER A 242 13.70 -19.20 17.60
N ASN A 243 13.10 -18.75 16.49
CA ASN A 243 13.87 -18.21 15.36
C ASN A 243 14.53 -16.86 15.68
N LEU A 244 13.82 -15.97 16.40
CA LEU A 244 14.40 -14.68 16.82
C LEU A 244 15.58 -14.92 17.78
N ALA A 245 15.43 -15.82 18.75
CA ALA A 245 16.53 -16.20 19.65
C ALA A 245 17.73 -16.77 18.88
N ALA A 246 17.50 -17.65 17.90
CA ALA A 246 18.57 -18.17 17.03
C ALA A 246 19.26 -17.07 16.20
N ALA A 247 18.55 -16.00 15.84
CA ALA A 247 19.11 -14.83 15.16
C ALA A 247 19.93 -13.90 16.08
N GLY A 248 20.03 -14.23 17.37
CA GLY A 248 20.71 -13.40 18.38
C GLY A 248 19.85 -12.27 18.93
N ILE A 249 18.51 -12.37 18.85
CA ILE A 249 17.58 -11.38 19.41
C ILE A 249 17.13 -11.83 20.79
N SER A 250 17.33 -10.96 21.79
CA SER A 250 16.89 -11.19 23.17
C SER A 250 16.78 -9.86 23.92
N GLU A 251 15.81 -9.74 24.82
CA GLU A 251 15.70 -8.60 25.75
C GLU A 251 15.74 -7.23 25.05
N GLY A 252 15.02 -7.07 23.93
CA GLY A 252 14.96 -5.79 23.21
C GLY A 252 16.18 -5.47 22.34
N SER A 253 17.18 -6.35 22.30
CA SER A 253 18.45 -6.12 21.62
C SER A 253 18.79 -7.23 20.62
N TRP A 254 19.46 -6.87 19.53
CA TRP A 254 20.05 -7.81 18.59
C TRP A 254 21.57 -7.84 18.78
N THR A 255 22.11 -9.02 19.04
CA THR A 255 23.55 -9.30 19.05
C THR A 255 23.88 -10.20 17.86
N PRO A 256 24.64 -9.74 16.86
CA PRO A 256 24.98 -10.55 15.69
C PRO A 256 25.68 -11.85 16.10
N PRO A 257 25.19 -13.04 15.71
CA PRO A 257 25.91 -14.29 15.95
C PRO A 257 27.18 -14.39 15.09
N ASP A 258 28.25 -14.98 15.64
CA ASP A 258 29.57 -15.06 14.99
C ASP A 258 29.56 -15.81 13.64
N ASP A 259 28.65 -16.77 13.47
CA ASP A 259 28.60 -17.69 12.32
C ASP A 259 27.57 -17.28 11.24
N VAL A 260 27.12 -16.01 11.23
CA VAL A 260 26.10 -15.52 10.30
C VAL A 260 26.71 -14.73 9.14
N ASP A 261 26.39 -15.15 7.91
CA ASP A 261 26.56 -14.32 6.71
C ASP A 261 25.27 -13.52 6.49
N LEU A 262 25.29 -12.25 6.90
CA LEU A 262 24.12 -11.36 6.83
C LEU A 262 23.70 -11.02 5.40
N GLU A 263 24.65 -10.94 4.46
CA GLU A 263 24.34 -10.66 3.06
C GLU A 263 23.63 -11.86 2.43
N GLN A 264 24.13 -13.07 2.70
CA GLN A 264 23.48 -14.31 2.30
C GLN A 264 22.10 -14.46 2.97
N ALA A 265 21.97 -14.16 4.26
CA ALA A 265 20.70 -14.24 4.98
C ALA A 265 19.65 -13.32 4.36
N ASN A 266 20.03 -12.07 4.06
CA ASN A 266 19.16 -11.10 3.42
C ASN A 266 18.79 -11.51 1.99
N THR A 267 19.72 -12.09 1.24
CA THR A 267 19.46 -12.62 -0.10
C THR A 267 18.46 -13.78 -0.05
N SER A 268 18.63 -14.70 0.88
CA SER A 268 17.71 -15.83 1.11
C SER A 268 16.32 -15.37 1.55
N ALA A 269 16.22 -14.37 2.43
CA ALA A 269 14.95 -13.77 2.84
C ALA A 269 14.20 -13.17 1.66
N LYS A 270 14.88 -12.39 0.81
CA LYS A 270 14.31 -11.81 -0.42
C LYS A 270 13.89 -12.88 -1.43
N ALA A 271 14.72 -13.90 -1.65
CA ALA A 271 14.37 -15.01 -2.54
C ALA A 271 13.14 -15.76 -2.05
N SER A 272 13.02 -15.98 -0.73
CA SER A 272 11.83 -16.58 -0.11
C SER A 272 10.58 -15.71 -0.29
N ALA A 273 10.71 -14.38 -0.18
CA ALA A 273 9.60 -13.46 -0.45
C ALA A 273 9.15 -13.49 -1.91
N ILE A 274 10.09 -13.52 -2.87
CA ILE A 274 9.78 -13.65 -4.30
C ILE A 274 9.08 -14.98 -4.59
N GLY A 275 9.58 -16.09 -4.03
CA GLY A 275 8.95 -17.40 -4.15
C GLY A 275 7.52 -17.40 -3.59
N ALA A 276 7.34 -16.87 -2.38
CA ALA A 276 6.03 -16.77 -1.75
C ALA A 276 5.06 -15.88 -2.55
N ALA A 277 5.52 -14.78 -3.16
CA ALA A 277 4.69 -13.96 -4.04
C ALA A 277 4.21 -14.74 -5.27
N ALA A 278 5.07 -15.56 -5.87
CA ALA A 278 4.70 -16.41 -7.00
C ALA A 278 3.74 -17.53 -6.60
N ASP A 279 4.00 -18.20 -5.48
CA ASP A 279 3.16 -19.29 -4.95
C ASP A 279 1.76 -18.78 -4.55
N GLN A 280 1.68 -17.57 -4.02
CA GLN A 280 0.43 -16.94 -3.58
C GLN A 280 -0.19 -16.04 -4.66
N ALA A 281 0.21 -16.17 -5.92
CA ALA A 281 -0.43 -15.44 -7.01
C ALA A 281 -1.65 -16.19 -7.53
N VAL A 282 -2.74 -15.46 -7.75
CA VAL A 282 -3.93 -15.94 -8.42
C VAL A 282 -3.89 -15.46 -9.87
N VAL A 283 -3.75 -16.40 -10.80
CA VAL A 283 -3.86 -16.13 -12.23
C VAL A 283 -5.33 -15.99 -12.59
N LEU A 284 -5.66 -14.87 -13.24
CA LEU A 284 -6.98 -14.56 -13.75
C LEU A 284 -7.00 -14.80 -15.26
N ASN A 285 -8.12 -14.49 -15.93
CA ASN A 285 -8.17 -14.55 -17.39
C ASN A 285 -7.51 -13.33 -18.06
N ASN A 286 -7.25 -13.42 -19.37
CA ASN A 286 -6.75 -12.32 -20.21
C ASN A 286 -5.40 -11.68 -19.78
N GLY A 287 -4.52 -12.46 -19.14
CA GLY A 287 -3.18 -11.99 -18.74
C GLY A 287 -3.15 -11.18 -17.46
N TRP A 288 -4.24 -11.16 -16.72
CA TRP A 288 -4.31 -10.54 -15.40
C TRP A 288 -3.91 -11.52 -14.29
N SER A 289 -3.29 -11.01 -13.25
CA SER A 289 -3.05 -11.75 -12.01
C SER A 289 -3.16 -10.81 -10.81
N GLN A 290 -3.45 -11.37 -9.65
CA GLN A 290 -3.49 -10.65 -8.38
C GLN A 290 -2.81 -11.46 -7.27
N PRO A 291 -2.36 -10.81 -6.19
CA PRO A 291 -1.94 -11.55 -5.00
C PRO A 291 -3.14 -12.28 -4.39
N SER A 292 -2.90 -13.35 -3.64
CA SER A 292 -3.95 -14.13 -2.96
C SER A 292 -4.89 -13.21 -2.17
N PRO A 293 -6.17 -13.09 -2.57
CA PRO A 293 -7.13 -12.27 -1.85
C PRO A 293 -7.32 -12.71 -0.41
N ASP A 294 -7.19 -14.01 -0.13
CA ASP A 294 -7.39 -14.59 1.21
C ASP A 294 -6.24 -14.29 2.18
N LEU A 295 -5.06 -13.89 1.68
CA LEU A 295 -3.90 -13.54 2.50
C LEU A 295 -3.59 -12.04 2.50
N MET A 296 -4.16 -11.28 1.56
CA MET A 296 -3.90 -9.84 1.46
C MET A 296 -4.42 -9.11 2.69
N GLY A 297 -3.59 -8.20 3.24
CA GLY A 297 -3.95 -7.39 4.41
C GLY A 297 -3.88 -8.14 5.75
N LEU A 298 -4.09 -9.46 5.79
CA LEU A 298 -3.97 -10.26 7.01
C LEU A 298 -3.28 -11.59 6.71
N TYR A 299 -1.98 -11.69 7.01
CA TYR A 299 -1.11 -12.70 6.39
C TYR A 299 -1.01 -14.01 7.17
N GLY A 300 -1.48 -14.03 8.43
CA GLY A 300 -1.26 -15.16 9.35
C GLY A 300 0.24 -15.45 9.52
N THR A 301 0.62 -16.72 9.34
CA THR A 301 2.03 -17.18 9.43
C THR A 301 2.80 -17.07 8.10
N ASN A 302 2.22 -16.46 7.05
CA ASN A 302 2.87 -16.31 5.75
C ASN A 302 3.88 -15.16 5.72
N TYR A 303 4.89 -15.19 6.59
CA TYR A 303 5.86 -14.09 6.78
C TYR A 303 6.62 -13.71 5.51
N ALA A 304 6.95 -14.68 4.66
CA ALA A 304 7.59 -14.43 3.37
C ALA A 304 6.67 -13.65 2.41
N PHE A 305 5.38 -14.02 2.36
CA PHE A 305 4.40 -13.30 1.56
C PHE A 305 4.12 -11.89 2.13
N ARG A 306 4.03 -11.76 3.46
CA ARG A 306 3.96 -10.46 4.14
C ARG A 306 5.13 -9.55 3.78
N MET A 307 6.36 -10.07 3.80
CA MET A 307 7.55 -9.35 3.34
C MET A 307 7.42 -8.93 1.87
N ALA A 308 6.98 -9.84 0.99
CA ALA A 308 6.82 -9.54 -0.43
C ALA A 308 5.83 -8.38 -0.66
N VAL A 309 4.70 -8.42 0.03
CA VAL A 309 3.69 -7.36 -0.01
C VAL A 309 4.25 -6.05 0.54
N ALA A 310 4.87 -6.06 1.72
CA ALA A 310 5.44 -4.85 2.33
C ALA A 310 6.52 -4.19 1.44
N SER A 311 7.25 -4.98 0.64
CA SER A 311 8.25 -4.46 -0.30
C SER A 311 7.65 -3.76 -1.53
N ARG A 312 6.35 -3.93 -1.80
CA ARG A 312 5.65 -3.38 -2.96
C ARG A 312 4.55 -2.39 -2.61
N GLY A 313 3.81 -2.65 -1.53
CA GLY A 313 2.64 -1.91 -1.09
C GLY A 313 2.34 -2.20 0.37
N TYR A 314 3.16 -1.65 1.27
CA TYR A 314 2.91 -1.65 2.71
C TYR A 314 1.51 -1.07 3.01
N LEU A 315 0.80 -1.62 4.01
CA LEU A 315 -0.59 -1.30 4.35
C LEU A 315 -1.63 -1.71 3.29
N ALA A 316 -1.42 -2.85 2.64
CA ALA A 316 -2.42 -3.47 1.78
C ALA A 316 -3.73 -3.76 2.54
N LEU A 317 -4.86 -3.65 1.85
CA LEU A 317 -6.19 -3.91 2.40
C LEU A 317 -6.55 -5.39 2.28
N GLN A 318 -7.46 -5.85 3.15
CA GLN A 318 -8.14 -7.14 2.97
C GLN A 318 -9.11 -7.10 1.77
N LYS A 319 -9.43 -8.28 1.23
CA LYS A 319 -10.19 -8.45 -0.02
C LYS A 319 -11.60 -7.85 0.00
N GLU A 320 -12.22 -7.76 1.18
CA GLU A 320 -13.56 -7.18 1.34
C GLU A 320 -13.57 -5.68 1.01
N PHE A 321 -12.42 -5.01 1.17
CA PHE A 321 -12.26 -3.60 0.93
C PHE A 321 -11.65 -3.29 -0.43
N ALA A 322 -10.58 -4.00 -0.81
CA ALA A 322 -9.94 -3.77 -2.10
C ALA A 322 -9.20 -4.97 -2.70
N LEU A 323 -9.16 -5.01 -4.03
CA LEU A 323 -8.35 -5.93 -4.83
C LEU A 323 -7.42 -5.15 -5.77
N TYR A 324 -6.28 -5.75 -6.09
CA TYR A 324 -5.22 -5.10 -6.88
C TYR A 324 -4.73 -5.93 -8.09
N PRO A 325 -5.59 -6.29 -9.07
CA PRO A 325 -5.14 -7.02 -10.25
C PRO A 325 -4.18 -6.19 -11.08
N SER A 326 -3.14 -6.85 -11.57
CA SER A 326 -2.14 -6.25 -12.46
C SER A 326 -2.07 -7.04 -13.74
N TRP A 327 -1.89 -6.33 -14.85
CA TRP A 327 -1.75 -6.98 -16.14
C TRP A 327 -0.29 -7.24 -16.46
N ALA A 328 0.01 -8.44 -16.92
CA ALA A 328 1.31 -8.79 -17.46
C ALA A 328 1.15 -9.26 -18.91
N ASN A 329 2.10 -8.90 -19.76
CA ASN A 329 2.19 -9.43 -21.12
C ASN A 329 2.77 -10.86 -21.12
N GLY A 330 2.03 -11.83 -20.56
CA GLY A 330 2.45 -13.22 -20.43
C GLY A 330 2.21 -13.82 -19.04
N SER A 331 3.12 -14.67 -18.57
CA SER A 331 3.01 -15.41 -17.30
C SER A 331 3.48 -14.63 -16.06
N GLY A 332 3.45 -13.30 -16.12
CA GLY A 332 3.84 -12.45 -14.99
C GLY A 332 2.83 -12.57 -13.85
N VAL A 333 3.33 -12.75 -12.63
CA VAL A 333 2.51 -12.88 -11.43
C VAL A 333 2.59 -11.59 -10.61
N ALA A 334 1.46 -11.18 -10.03
CA ALA A 334 1.39 -9.99 -9.20
C ALA A 334 2.49 -9.97 -8.13
N LEU A 335 2.98 -8.78 -7.78
CA LEU A 335 4.12 -8.53 -6.88
C LEU A 335 5.50 -8.99 -7.41
N ALA A 336 5.57 -9.81 -8.46
CA ALA A 336 6.82 -10.25 -9.08
C ALA A 336 7.35 -9.37 -10.24
N GLY A 337 6.77 -8.17 -10.44
CA GLY A 337 7.25 -7.19 -11.43
C GLY A 337 6.57 -7.33 -12.80
N ASN A 338 5.29 -6.98 -12.88
CA ASN A 338 4.47 -7.03 -14.10
C ASN A 338 4.67 -5.80 -15.00
N THR A 339 5.92 -5.49 -15.32
CA THR A 339 6.29 -4.38 -16.21
C THR A 339 6.22 -4.85 -17.66
N PHE A 340 5.76 -3.97 -18.56
CA PHE A 340 5.77 -4.18 -20.00
C PHE A 340 6.27 -2.94 -20.73
N HIS A 341 6.82 -3.14 -21.93
CA HIS A 341 7.32 -2.05 -22.77
C HIS A 341 6.23 -1.50 -23.69
N LEU A 342 5.97 -0.19 -23.65
CA LEU A 342 5.11 0.54 -24.59
C LEU A 342 5.97 1.25 -25.64
N GLY A 343 5.83 0.87 -26.91
CA GLY A 343 6.58 1.50 -28.00
C GLY A 343 6.15 2.94 -28.30
N ARG A 344 7.07 3.73 -28.88
CA ARG A 344 6.84 5.15 -29.25
C ARG A 344 5.62 5.40 -30.15
N ASP A 345 5.35 4.46 -31.05
CA ASP A 345 4.23 4.51 -32.01
C ASP A 345 3.22 3.38 -31.74
N GLU A 346 3.16 2.89 -30.50
CA GLU A 346 2.27 1.83 -30.05
C GLU A 346 1.13 2.39 -29.20
N SER A 347 0.00 1.70 -29.22
CA SER A 347 -1.08 1.84 -28.24
C SER A 347 -1.49 0.48 -27.70
N ILE A 348 -2.03 0.51 -26.50
CA ILE A 348 -2.63 -0.63 -25.81
C ILE A 348 -4.11 -0.30 -25.57
N LEU A 349 -4.99 -1.21 -25.97
CA LEU A 349 -6.41 -1.14 -25.66
C LEU A 349 -6.76 -2.15 -24.58
N TYR A 350 -7.31 -1.66 -23.48
CA TYR A 350 -7.96 -2.44 -22.43
C TYR A 350 -9.45 -2.48 -22.72
N THR A 351 -9.95 -3.63 -23.19
CA THR A 351 -11.38 -3.80 -23.55
C THR A 351 -12.10 -4.48 -22.40
N PHE A 352 -12.96 -3.73 -21.72
CA PHE A 352 -13.78 -4.24 -20.63
C PHE A 352 -14.99 -4.98 -21.20
N SER A 353 -15.31 -6.13 -20.60
CA SER A 353 -16.47 -6.96 -20.97
C SER A 353 -17.81 -6.32 -20.62
N GLY A 354 -17.79 -5.35 -19.71
CA GLY A 354 -18.93 -4.64 -19.15
C GLY A 354 -18.48 -3.81 -17.96
N LYS A 355 -19.42 -3.15 -17.28
CA LYS A 355 -19.14 -2.45 -16.01
C LYS A 355 -18.65 -3.46 -14.97
N PRO A 356 -17.56 -3.17 -14.23
CA PRO A 356 -17.07 -4.05 -13.18
C PRO A 356 -18.14 -4.28 -12.10
N PRO A 357 -18.36 -5.53 -11.65
CA PRO A 357 -19.37 -5.84 -10.65
C PRO A 357 -18.87 -5.47 -9.25
N LEU A 358 -19.36 -4.34 -8.73
CA LEU A 358 -19.01 -3.81 -7.41
C LEU A 358 -20.22 -3.82 -6.48
N ASN A 359 -19.98 -3.91 -5.17
CA ASN A 359 -21.02 -3.70 -4.16
C ASN A 359 -21.41 -2.21 -4.11
N ALA A 360 -22.50 -1.89 -3.40
CA ALA A 360 -22.98 -0.52 -3.26
C ALA A 360 -21.86 0.44 -2.78
N ASN A 361 -21.75 1.58 -3.47
CA ASN A 361 -20.77 2.65 -3.24
C ASN A 361 -19.31 2.16 -3.34
N GLY A 362 -19.09 1.03 -4.03
CA GLY A 362 -17.79 0.61 -4.50
C GLY A 362 -17.35 1.42 -5.71
N PHE A 363 -16.07 1.38 -6.00
CA PHE A 363 -15.50 2.12 -7.12
C PHE A 363 -14.28 1.41 -7.70
N TRP A 364 -13.79 1.89 -8.86
CA TRP A 364 -12.63 1.30 -9.49
C TRP A 364 -11.76 2.29 -10.26
N SER A 365 -10.54 1.86 -10.56
CA SER A 365 -9.65 2.60 -11.45
C SER A 365 -8.65 1.67 -12.15
N LEU A 366 -8.15 2.12 -13.29
CA LEU A 366 -6.94 1.64 -13.94
C LEU A 366 -5.88 2.75 -13.85
N THR A 367 -4.74 2.47 -13.23
CA THR A 367 -3.63 3.43 -13.05
C THR A 367 -2.37 2.93 -13.74
N GLY A 368 -1.66 3.83 -14.43
CA GLY A 368 -0.37 3.56 -15.07
C GLY A 368 0.82 4.06 -14.24
N TYR A 369 1.90 3.28 -14.19
CA TYR A 369 3.12 3.64 -13.48
C TYR A 369 4.37 3.42 -14.34
N GLU A 370 5.32 4.34 -14.24
CA GLU A 370 6.70 4.17 -14.71
C GLU A 370 7.56 3.83 -13.48
N GLY A 371 8.15 2.64 -13.48
CA GLY A 371 8.70 2.05 -12.26
C GLY A 371 7.62 1.95 -11.17
N ASP A 372 7.86 2.63 -10.04
CA ASP A 372 6.96 2.66 -8.89
C ASP A 372 6.13 3.95 -8.76
N TYR A 373 6.19 4.88 -9.71
CA TYR A 373 5.57 6.21 -9.59
C TYR A 373 4.64 6.56 -10.75
N LEU A 374 3.77 7.54 -10.52
CA LEU A 374 2.80 8.01 -11.52
C LEU A 374 3.53 8.59 -12.73
N ILE A 375 2.98 8.34 -13.92
CA ILE A 375 3.57 8.76 -15.19
C ILE A 375 3.30 10.25 -15.40
N PRO A 376 4.34 11.12 -15.43
CA PRO A 376 4.16 12.54 -15.71
C PRO A 376 3.52 12.75 -17.08
N ASN A 377 2.44 13.54 -17.14
CA ASN A 377 1.77 13.84 -18.40
C ASN A 377 1.11 15.24 -18.37
N PRO A 378 1.05 15.95 -19.52
CA PRO A 378 0.48 17.31 -19.58
C PRO A 378 -1.01 17.42 -19.23
N GLN A 379 -1.73 16.31 -19.18
CA GLN A 379 -3.17 16.27 -18.91
C GLN A 379 -3.48 16.11 -17.42
N ASP A 380 -2.48 15.84 -16.58
CA ASP A 380 -2.64 15.46 -15.17
C ASP A 380 -3.64 14.29 -14.98
N VAL A 381 -3.67 13.35 -15.93
CA VAL A 381 -4.50 12.15 -15.89
C VAL A 381 -3.63 10.96 -15.54
N TYR A 382 -3.83 10.44 -14.33
CA TYR A 382 -3.02 9.34 -13.79
C TYR A 382 -3.78 8.02 -13.68
N ALA A 383 -5.12 8.10 -13.64
CA ALA A 383 -5.99 6.94 -13.63
C ALA A 383 -7.29 7.24 -14.39
N LEU A 384 -7.94 6.18 -14.87
CA LEU A 384 -9.30 6.22 -15.41
C LEU A 384 -10.17 5.19 -14.72
N GLY A 385 -11.42 5.54 -14.39
CA GLY A 385 -12.34 4.67 -13.67
C GLY A 385 -13.79 5.13 -13.74
N ASP A 386 -14.62 4.66 -12.80
CA ASP A 386 -16.05 5.00 -12.70
C ASP A 386 -16.32 6.50 -12.47
N ARG A 387 -15.35 7.21 -11.89
CA ARG A 387 -15.38 8.67 -11.69
C ARG A 387 -14.89 9.48 -12.90
N SER A 388 -14.48 8.81 -13.96
CA SER A 388 -13.96 9.45 -15.17
C SER A 388 -15.04 9.55 -16.24
N ASN A 389 -14.85 10.47 -17.19
CA ASN A 389 -15.76 10.72 -18.30
C ASN A 389 -15.73 9.64 -19.41
N ILE A 390 -15.50 8.37 -19.07
CA ILE A 390 -15.36 7.26 -20.02
C ILE A 390 -16.65 7.15 -20.85
N SER A 391 -16.50 6.93 -22.15
CA SER A 391 -17.60 6.83 -23.10
C SER A 391 -17.61 5.47 -23.81
N TYR A 392 -18.80 4.99 -24.18
CA TYR A 392 -19.02 3.87 -25.08
C TYR A 392 -18.60 4.25 -26.52
N PRO A 393 -18.46 3.26 -27.45
CA PRO A 393 -18.11 3.54 -28.84
C PRO A 393 -19.09 4.47 -29.59
N ASP A 394 -20.35 4.53 -29.15
CA ASP A 394 -21.37 5.44 -29.71
C ASP A 394 -21.26 6.89 -29.19
N GLY A 395 -20.32 7.16 -28.27
CA GLY A 395 -20.07 8.48 -27.67
C GLY A 395 -20.91 8.79 -26.42
N SER A 396 -21.83 7.90 -26.01
CA SER A 396 -22.56 8.04 -24.75
C SER A 396 -21.67 7.70 -23.54
N ARG A 397 -21.97 8.26 -22.36
CA ARG A 397 -21.17 8.03 -21.15
C ARG A 397 -21.39 6.64 -20.58
N VAL A 398 -20.31 5.99 -20.12
CA VAL A 398 -20.38 4.74 -19.36
C VAL A 398 -20.92 5.02 -17.95
N TYR A 399 -20.47 6.09 -17.32
CA TYR A 399 -20.94 6.52 -16.01
C TYR A 399 -21.51 7.95 -16.12
N GLY A 400 -22.70 8.17 -15.55
CA GLY A 400 -23.31 9.50 -15.49
C GLY A 400 -22.52 10.45 -14.59
N SER A 401 -22.89 11.73 -14.59
CA SER A 401 -22.31 12.72 -13.67
C SER A 401 -22.56 12.39 -12.19
N ASP A 402 -23.61 11.62 -11.91
CA ASP A 402 -23.97 11.16 -10.58
C ASP A 402 -23.69 9.66 -10.48
N ALA A 403 -22.73 9.27 -9.63
CA ALA A 403 -22.39 7.87 -9.35
C ALA A 403 -23.59 7.03 -8.86
N GLN A 404 -24.68 7.68 -8.44
CA GLN A 404 -25.92 7.06 -7.98
C GLN A 404 -26.77 6.39 -9.08
N SER A 405 -26.50 6.63 -10.37
CA SER A 405 -27.22 5.97 -11.48
C SER A 405 -26.73 4.54 -11.78
N GLN A 406 -25.90 3.96 -10.89
CA GLN A 406 -25.35 2.61 -11.07
C GLN A 406 -26.40 1.49 -10.99
N SER A 407 -27.62 1.71 -10.50
CA SER A 407 -28.59 0.62 -10.30
C SER A 407 -29.57 0.38 -11.46
N ASN A 408 -29.62 1.25 -12.47
CA ASN A 408 -30.71 1.25 -13.45
C ASN A 408 -30.25 1.39 -14.91
N ASP A 409 -29.06 0.89 -15.23
CA ASP A 409 -28.52 0.98 -16.58
C ASP A 409 -28.70 -0.34 -17.35
N SER A 410 -29.52 -0.30 -18.41
CA SER A 410 -29.73 -1.41 -19.35
C SER A 410 -28.45 -1.86 -20.10
N ARG A 411 -27.31 -1.21 -19.86
CA ARG A 411 -26.03 -1.38 -20.58
C ARG A 411 -24.88 -1.91 -19.71
N MET A 412 -25.20 -2.61 -18.60
CA MET A 412 -24.20 -3.21 -17.70
C MET A 412 -23.19 -4.11 -18.42
N ASP A 413 -23.66 -4.89 -19.39
CA ASP A 413 -22.85 -5.85 -20.15
C ASP A 413 -22.26 -5.26 -21.44
N GLU A 414 -22.37 -3.96 -21.65
CA GLU A 414 -21.84 -3.33 -22.85
C GLU A 414 -20.35 -3.01 -22.71
N GLN A 415 -19.59 -3.35 -23.75
CA GLN A 415 -18.15 -3.16 -23.77
C GLN A 415 -17.76 -1.69 -23.92
N PHE A 416 -16.72 -1.32 -23.20
CA PHE A 416 -16.02 -0.04 -23.37
C PHE A 416 -14.52 -0.27 -23.32
N GLN A 417 -13.75 0.74 -23.74
CA GLN A 417 -12.30 0.60 -23.89
C GLN A 417 -11.57 1.74 -23.20
N ILE A 418 -10.44 1.43 -22.56
CA ILE A 418 -9.42 2.40 -22.16
C ILE A 418 -8.25 2.28 -23.12
N LEU A 419 -7.81 3.42 -23.64
CA LEU A 419 -6.63 3.58 -24.49
C LEU A 419 -5.44 3.99 -23.64
N VAL A 420 -4.32 3.28 -23.79
CA VAL A 420 -3.00 3.70 -23.29
C VAL A 420 -2.07 3.90 -24.48
N GLN A 421 -1.48 5.08 -24.59
CA GLN A 421 -0.44 5.41 -25.58
C GLN A 421 0.42 6.56 -25.05
N PRO A 422 1.65 6.77 -25.57
CA PRO A 422 2.57 7.80 -25.07
C PRO A 422 1.92 9.18 -24.94
N ALA A 423 2.20 9.90 -23.85
CA ALA A 423 1.58 11.19 -23.54
C ALA A 423 1.81 12.27 -24.61
N ASP A 424 2.89 12.16 -25.38
CA ASP A 424 3.24 13.04 -26.50
C ASP A 424 2.56 12.64 -27.83
N VAL A 425 1.77 11.57 -27.83
CA VAL A 425 0.97 11.11 -28.96
C VAL A 425 -0.51 11.31 -28.63
N VAL A 426 -1.05 12.50 -28.91
CA VAL A 426 -2.46 12.82 -28.63
C VAL A 426 -3.38 12.03 -29.57
N PRO A 427 -4.34 11.24 -29.05
CA PRO A 427 -5.27 10.49 -29.90
C PRO A 427 -6.35 11.40 -30.51
N PRO A 428 -7.12 10.90 -31.50
CA PRO A 428 -8.29 11.61 -32.00
C PRO A 428 -9.30 11.98 -30.90
N ALA A 429 -10.07 13.05 -31.12
CA ALA A 429 -10.95 13.62 -30.09
C ALA A 429 -11.98 12.63 -29.49
N ASN A 430 -12.38 11.59 -30.24
CA ASN A 430 -13.30 10.57 -29.74
C ASN A 430 -12.66 9.62 -28.69
N TRP A 431 -11.34 9.67 -28.51
CA TRP A 431 -10.61 8.85 -27.53
C TRP A 431 -10.18 9.62 -26.29
N THR A 432 -10.20 10.96 -26.30
CA THR A 432 -9.57 11.76 -25.24
C THR A 432 -10.17 11.52 -23.86
N SER A 433 -11.46 11.16 -23.78
CA SER A 433 -12.11 10.82 -22.51
C SER A 433 -11.78 9.41 -21.99
N ASN A 434 -11.26 8.55 -22.85
CA ASN A 434 -10.94 7.15 -22.59
C ASN A 434 -9.42 6.92 -22.61
N TRP A 435 -8.62 7.99 -22.68
CA TRP A 435 -7.18 7.92 -22.83
C TRP A 435 -6.46 8.11 -21.50
N LEU A 436 -5.69 7.10 -21.10
CA LEU A 436 -4.74 7.13 -20.01
C LEU A 436 -3.32 7.31 -20.59
N PRO A 437 -2.67 8.48 -20.39
CA PRO A 437 -1.35 8.75 -20.94
C PRO A 437 -0.26 7.80 -20.41
N GLY A 438 0.55 7.26 -21.33
CA GLY A 438 1.77 6.49 -21.02
C GLY A 438 3.04 7.35 -21.07
N PRO A 439 4.24 6.79 -20.84
CA PRO A 439 5.49 7.55 -20.81
C PRO A 439 5.74 8.28 -22.14
N VAL A 440 6.27 9.50 -22.07
CA VAL A 440 6.61 10.32 -23.25
C VAL A 440 7.63 9.57 -24.12
N GLY A 441 7.30 9.39 -25.40
CA GLY A 441 8.14 8.66 -26.35
C GLY A 441 8.08 7.12 -26.20
N GLY A 442 7.21 6.60 -25.34
CA GLY A 442 7.19 5.18 -24.97
C GLY A 442 8.14 4.86 -23.81
N GLY A 443 8.10 3.63 -23.31
CA GLY A 443 8.91 3.21 -22.17
C GLY A 443 8.32 2.02 -21.42
N ASP A 444 9.03 1.60 -20.38
CA ASP A 444 8.60 0.53 -19.50
C ASP A 444 7.57 1.06 -18.51
N MET A 445 6.42 0.40 -18.44
CA MET A 445 5.35 0.77 -17.53
C MET A 445 4.63 -0.45 -16.97
N SER A 446 3.84 -0.24 -15.93
CA SER A 446 2.91 -1.23 -15.38
C SER A 446 1.51 -0.64 -15.28
N ALA A 447 0.50 -1.50 -15.30
CA ALA A 447 -0.90 -1.13 -15.13
C ALA A 447 -1.51 -1.88 -13.95
N LEU A 448 -2.23 -1.16 -13.09
CA LEU A 448 -2.88 -1.70 -11.90
C LEU A 448 -4.36 -1.35 -11.92
N LEU A 449 -5.21 -2.37 -11.81
CA LEU A 449 -6.62 -2.20 -11.47
C LEU A 449 -6.74 -2.10 -9.96
N ARG A 450 -7.60 -1.18 -9.51
CA ARG A 450 -8.09 -1.15 -8.13
C ARG A 450 -9.58 -1.39 -8.17
N TRP A 451 -10.04 -2.39 -7.43
CA TRP A 451 -11.46 -2.63 -7.18
C TRP A 451 -11.71 -2.34 -5.71
N TYR A 452 -12.59 -1.39 -5.39
CA TYR A 452 -13.02 -1.13 -4.03
C TYR A 452 -14.43 -1.63 -3.81
N SER A 453 -14.63 -2.37 -2.71
CA SER A 453 -15.88 -3.08 -2.41
C SER A 453 -16.29 -4.01 -3.56
N ALA A 454 -15.39 -4.89 -3.97
CA ALA A 454 -15.59 -5.82 -5.09
C ALA A 454 -16.66 -6.88 -4.80
N GLN A 455 -17.44 -7.28 -5.81
CA GLN A 455 -18.27 -8.50 -5.70
C GLN A 455 -17.41 -9.76 -5.83
N GLU A 456 -17.94 -10.88 -5.34
CA GLU A 456 -17.27 -12.18 -5.31
C GLU A 456 -16.72 -12.64 -6.67
N SER A 457 -17.37 -12.25 -7.78
CA SER A 457 -16.90 -12.60 -9.13
C SER A 457 -15.55 -11.97 -9.51
N LEU A 458 -15.22 -10.80 -8.95
CA LEU A 458 -13.89 -10.18 -9.10
C LEU A 458 -12.85 -10.86 -8.20
N VAL A 459 -13.26 -11.34 -7.02
CA VAL A 459 -12.40 -12.03 -6.03
C VAL A 459 -11.96 -13.38 -6.57
N ASN A 460 -12.92 -14.21 -7.00
CA ASN A 460 -12.67 -15.59 -7.43
C ASN A 460 -12.27 -15.74 -8.91
N GLY A 461 -12.23 -14.63 -9.66
CA GLY A 461 -11.79 -14.60 -11.05
C GLY A 461 -12.81 -15.07 -12.09
N SER A 462 -14.07 -15.29 -11.72
CA SER A 462 -15.15 -15.61 -12.66
C SER A 462 -15.58 -14.43 -13.54
N TYR A 463 -15.29 -13.19 -13.13
CA TYR A 463 -15.39 -12.02 -13.99
C TYR A 463 -14.45 -12.11 -15.19
N VAL A 464 -14.93 -11.75 -16.39
CA VAL A 464 -14.09 -11.64 -17.59
C VAL A 464 -13.31 -10.34 -17.54
N TYR A 465 -12.06 -10.43 -17.09
CA TYR A 465 -11.12 -9.32 -16.99
C TYR A 465 -10.83 -8.69 -18.36
N PRO A 466 -10.40 -7.41 -18.41
CA PRO A 466 -10.24 -6.70 -19.67
C PRO A 466 -9.29 -7.42 -20.64
N VAL A 467 -9.73 -7.58 -21.89
CA VAL A 467 -8.87 -8.08 -22.97
C VAL A 467 -7.89 -6.98 -23.36
N VAL A 468 -6.60 -7.29 -23.32
CA VAL A 468 -5.53 -6.33 -23.64
C VAL A 468 -4.96 -6.61 -25.01
N THR A 469 -5.02 -5.62 -25.90
CA THR A 469 -4.49 -5.73 -27.27
C THR A 469 -3.52 -4.60 -27.57
N ARG A 470 -2.53 -4.89 -28.42
CA ARG A 470 -1.51 -3.95 -28.86
C ARG A 470 -1.70 -3.63 -30.34
N GLN A 471 -1.51 -2.37 -30.72
CA GLN A 471 -1.59 -1.92 -32.11
C GLN A 471 -0.83 -0.59 -32.31
N SER A 472 -0.80 -0.08 -33.54
CA SER A 472 -0.22 1.25 -33.78
C SER A 472 -0.99 2.35 -33.05
N ALA A 473 -0.28 3.39 -32.59
CA ALA A 473 -0.87 4.52 -31.89
C ALA A 473 -1.98 5.19 -32.71
N PHE A 474 -3.06 5.57 -32.05
CA PHE A 474 -4.15 6.30 -32.71
C PHE A 474 -3.71 7.73 -32.97
N ARG A 475 -3.81 8.16 -34.22
CA ARG A 475 -3.47 9.50 -34.67
C ARG A 475 -4.58 10.04 -35.57
N ASN A 476 -4.74 11.37 -35.61
CA ASN A 476 -5.62 11.99 -36.58
C ASN A 476 -5.11 11.68 -38.00
N LYS A 477 -6.01 11.28 -38.92
CA LYS A 477 -5.66 10.87 -40.30
C LYS A 477 -4.86 11.91 -41.11
N ASN A 478 -4.76 13.16 -40.65
CA ASN A 478 -3.96 14.23 -41.26
C ASN A 478 -2.56 14.43 -40.65
N SER A 479 -2.15 13.66 -39.63
CA SER A 479 -0.76 13.65 -39.16
C SER A 479 0.03 12.57 -39.88
N THR A 480 0.17 12.68 -41.20
CA THR A 480 1.22 11.92 -41.90
C THR A 480 2.56 12.37 -41.36
N SER A 481 3.33 11.41 -40.85
CA SER A 481 4.70 11.54 -40.38
C SER A 481 5.56 12.28 -41.40
N ALA A 482 5.93 13.52 -41.08
CA ALA A 482 7.20 14.03 -41.56
C ALA A 482 8.27 13.18 -40.87
N ARG A 483 8.92 12.28 -41.63
CA ARG A 483 10.29 11.84 -41.30
C ARG A 483 11.19 13.08 -41.40
N GLY A 484 11.15 13.91 -40.37
CA GLY A 484 12.00 15.08 -40.20
C GLY A 484 12.99 14.79 -39.09
N ASN A 485 14.27 14.85 -39.43
CA ASN A 485 15.40 14.64 -38.55
C ASN A 485 15.60 15.88 -37.66
N ASP A 486 14.56 16.29 -36.93
CA ASP A 486 14.58 17.52 -36.15
C ASP A 486 14.92 17.22 -34.69
N THR A 487 16.13 17.61 -34.35
CA THR A 487 16.66 17.72 -32.99
C THR A 487 15.68 18.54 -32.14
N VAL A 488 14.93 17.86 -31.27
CA VAL A 488 14.14 18.54 -30.23
C VAL A 488 15.13 19.17 -29.26
N THR A 489 15.35 20.47 -29.42
CA THR A 489 16.08 21.27 -28.45
C THR A 489 15.10 21.55 -27.30
N MET A 490 15.17 20.74 -26.25
CA MET A 490 14.54 21.05 -24.97
C MET A 490 15.19 22.33 -24.43
N THR A 491 14.51 23.47 -24.56
CA THR A 491 14.83 24.64 -23.73
C THR A 491 14.23 24.35 -22.36
N GLY A 492 15.10 23.89 -21.45
CA GLY A 492 14.75 23.71 -20.06
C GLY A 492 14.20 25.01 -19.49
N ALA A 493 13.03 24.92 -18.85
CA ALA A 493 12.50 25.97 -18.00
C ALA A 493 13.37 26.10 -16.76
N ASN A 494 14.53 26.76 -16.91
CA ASN A 494 15.08 27.57 -15.84
C ASN A 494 14.28 28.87 -15.81
N SER A 495 13.70 29.15 -14.65
CA SER A 495 13.08 30.42 -14.29
C SER A 495 13.77 31.63 -14.93
N THR A 496 13.14 32.23 -15.93
CA THR A 496 13.37 33.63 -16.29
C THR A 496 12.02 34.31 -16.31
N SER A 497 11.70 34.97 -15.20
CA SER A 497 10.59 35.90 -15.11
C SER A 497 10.84 37.07 -16.07
N THR A 498 10.05 37.16 -17.13
CA THR A 498 9.97 38.37 -17.95
C THR A 498 8.91 39.28 -17.36
N CYS A 499 9.35 40.18 -16.46
CA CYS A 499 8.55 41.33 -16.07
C CYS A 499 8.54 42.34 -17.22
N THR A 500 7.36 42.69 -17.73
CA THR A 500 7.17 43.89 -18.54
C THR A 500 6.54 44.97 -17.66
N GLY A 501 7.35 45.92 -17.20
CA GLY A 501 6.88 47.04 -16.39
C GLY A 501 7.99 48.06 -16.11
N SER A 502 7.72 49.31 -16.49
CA SER A 502 8.59 50.48 -16.32
C SER A 502 8.93 50.73 -14.84
N ALA A 503 10.12 51.32 -14.60
CA ALA A 503 10.73 51.53 -13.31
C ALA A 503 9.85 52.32 -12.31
N ASN A 504 9.96 51.94 -11.03
CA ASN A 504 9.45 52.58 -9.81
C ASN A 504 8.01 52.26 -9.37
N ALA A 505 7.81 51.07 -8.79
CA ALA A 505 7.00 50.86 -7.58
C ALA A 505 7.32 49.46 -7.01
N GLY A 506 7.58 49.37 -5.69
CA GLY A 506 7.99 48.13 -5.03
C GLY A 506 6.87 47.09 -4.93
N CYS A 507 7.20 45.82 -5.21
CA CYS A 507 6.36 44.67 -4.89
C CYS A 507 6.70 44.13 -3.49
N PRO A 508 5.71 43.86 -2.62
CA PRO A 508 5.94 43.25 -1.31
C PRO A 508 6.28 41.76 -1.45
N ARG A 509 7.14 41.30 -0.53
CA ARG A 509 7.62 39.91 -0.38
C ARG A 509 6.47 38.88 -0.41
N ALA A 510 6.55 37.92 -1.32
CA ALA A 510 6.03 36.57 -1.06
C ALA A 510 7.13 35.81 -0.29
N THR A 511 6.89 35.55 0.99
CA THR A 511 7.68 34.63 1.79
C THR A 511 7.38 33.20 1.32
N ALA A 512 8.31 32.60 0.58
CA ALA A 512 8.38 31.16 0.45
C ALA A 512 8.83 30.59 1.81
N THR A 513 7.91 29.99 2.56
CA THR A 513 8.29 29.02 3.59
C THR A 513 8.85 27.80 2.88
N SER A 514 10.15 27.55 3.09
CA SER A 514 10.88 26.47 2.47
C SER A 514 10.25 25.11 2.81
N ALA A 515 9.88 24.33 1.80
CA ALA A 515 9.88 22.88 1.94
C ALA A 515 11.36 22.45 2.05
N VAL A 516 11.69 21.78 3.14
CA VAL A 516 13.00 21.16 3.34
C VAL A 516 13.15 20.06 2.27
N PRO A 517 14.21 20.06 1.45
CA PRO A 517 14.41 19.02 0.45
C PRO A 517 14.84 17.71 1.13
N TYR A 518 14.00 16.69 1.07
CA TYR A 518 14.38 15.33 1.46
C TYR A 518 15.17 14.69 0.31
N THR A 519 16.50 14.64 0.45
CA THR A 519 17.37 13.90 -0.49
C THR A 519 17.34 12.41 -0.16
N GLY A 520 16.33 11.71 -0.66
CA GLY A 520 16.34 10.25 -0.72
C GLY A 520 17.24 9.79 -1.87
N LEU A 521 18.45 9.33 -1.54
CA LEU A 521 19.32 8.59 -2.46
C LEU A 521 18.63 7.26 -2.85
N ALA A 522 17.80 7.31 -3.90
CA ALA A 522 17.43 6.13 -4.67
C ALA A 522 18.60 5.78 -5.61
N THR A 523 19.67 5.22 -5.05
CA THR A 523 20.63 4.43 -5.82
C THR A 523 20.40 2.97 -5.51
N GLN A 524 19.55 2.31 -6.30
CA GLN A 524 19.67 0.87 -6.50
C GLN A 524 20.05 0.61 -7.96
N TYR A 525 21.32 0.27 -8.10
CA TYR A 525 21.85 -0.53 -9.20
C TYR A 525 21.01 -1.81 -9.32
N CYS A 526 20.25 -1.93 -10.40
CA CYS A 526 19.85 -3.24 -10.92
C CYS A 526 21.03 -3.72 -11.78
N PRO A 527 21.78 -4.79 -11.43
CA PRO A 527 22.62 -5.42 -12.43
C PRO A 527 21.68 -6.11 -13.44
N SER A 528 21.75 -5.66 -14.69
CA SER A 528 21.13 -6.35 -15.81
C SER A 528 21.65 -7.79 -15.88
N LEU A 529 20.81 -8.77 -15.56
CA LEU A 529 21.10 -10.17 -15.86
C LEU A 529 21.00 -10.34 -17.38
N LEU A 530 22.16 -10.45 -18.01
CA LEU A 530 22.32 -10.88 -19.39
C LEU A 530 21.62 -12.24 -19.57
N LEU A 531 20.64 -12.27 -20.46
CA LEU A 531 20.06 -13.50 -21.01
C LEU A 531 21.15 -14.26 -21.78
N SER A 532 21.83 -15.21 -21.14
CA SER A 532 22.57 -16.25 -21.85
C SER A 532 21.66 -17.45 -22.07
N SER A 533 21.14 -17.55 -23.29
CA SER A 533 20.51 -18.74 -23.84
C SER A 533 21.50 -19.90 -23.89
N THR A 534 21.37 -20.87 -22.99
CA THR A 534 22.00 -22.20 -23.15
C THR A 534 21.01 -23.31 -22.86
N LEU A 535 20.46 -23.83 -23.96
CA LEU A 535 20.05 -25.20 -24.22
C LEU A 535 20.38 -26.21 -23.09
N LEU A 536 19.37 -26.66 -22.32
CA LEU A 536 19.47 -27.95 -21.63
C LEU A 536 18.84 -29.02 -22.52
N ALA A 537 19.71 -29.78 -23.17
CA ALA A 537 19.35 -31.02 -23.85
C ALA A 537 19.08 -32.12 -22.81
N THR A 538 17.92 -32.74 -22.95
CA THR A 538 17.46 -33.93 -22.24
C THR A 538 18.41 -35.09 -22.53
N ILE A 539 18.94 -35.75 -21.49
CA ILE A 539 19.56 -37.07 -21.61
C ILE A 539 18.90 -38.00 -20.59
N ILE A 540 18.02 -38.85 -21.11
CA ILE A 540 17.50 -40.05 -20.48
C ILE A 540 18.49 -41.18 -20.81
N PHE A 541 19.00 -41.87 -19.78
CA PHE A 541 19.57 -43.21 -19.96
C PHE A 541 18.86 -44.19 -19.03
N TYR A 542 18.04 -45.05 -19.63
CA TYR A 542 17.66 -46.34 -19.07
C TYR A 542 18.80 -47.33 -19.31
N ILE A 543 19.04 -48.22 -18.35
CA ILE A 543 19.87 -49.42 -18.54
C ILE A 543 19.00 -50.65 -18.26
N THR A 544 19.06 -51.60 -19.20
CA THR A 544 18.62 -53.02 -19.22
C THR A 544 17.11 -53.30 -19.34
N MET A 545 16.60 -54.01 -20.35
CA MET A 545 17.16 -54.74 -21.51
C MET A 545 16.35 -54.48 -22.77
#